data_AF-A0AAU3IFM3-F1
#
_entry.id   AF-A0AAU3IFM3-F1
#
_cell.length_a   1.000
_cell.length_b   1.000
_cell.length_c   1.000
_cell.angle_alpha   90.00
_cell.angle_beta   90.00
_cell.angle_gamma   90.00
#
_symmetry.space_group_name_H-M   'P 1'
#
loop_
_entity.id
_entity.type
_entity.pdbx_description
1 polymer ?
#
loop_
_entity_poly.entity_id
_entity_poly.type
_entity_poly.pdbx_seq_one_letter_code
_entity_poly.pdbx_strand_id
1 'polypeptide(L)'
;MGWRCGRGGRCGWGCWVWRKRRPYPSDLSDARWELIEPVLAAWRFERRGRALGFGRPPGHDLRDIMDAILYVDRTGVQWRYLPHDFPHWNTVYGYFSKWADEGVFAQLGGLLRQLLRESEGRDAEPSACVIDAQSVKTSTSVPATGQGIDAAKKIVGRKRNIVTDTIGLLLAVLVTAASVQDSVADARLLDQVAAEHPGIRKVWVDGGYRQHLVEHAATLGINMEITQRKPGTRGFTPIPKRWAVERTYGWLMFHRRPARDYETLPARSEAMIHIAMTDLMARRLTSENTISWRDPTPQTKRQIPG
;
A
#
# COMPACT_ATOMS: atom_id res chain seq x y z
N MET A 1 24.41 -26.94 -11.39
CA MET A 1 23.83 -28.28 -11.13
C MET A 1 22.45 -28.08 -10.53
N GLY A 2 21.41 -28.22 -11.35
CA GLY A 2 20.03 -28.01 -10.95
C GLY A 2 19.46 -29.23 -10.22
N TRP A 3 18.67 -28.99 -9.18
CA TRP A 3 17.87 -30.04 -8.54
C TRP A 3 16.39 -29.70 -8.71
N ARG A 4 15.76 -30.34 -9.70
CA ARG A 4 14.30 -30.50 -9.74
C ARG A 4 13.94 -31.59 -8.72
N CYS A 5 13.12 -31.25 -7.74
CA CYS A 5 12.53 -32.26 -6.87
C CYS A 5 11.38 -32.93 -7.64
N GLY A 6 11.57 -34.22 -7.97
CA GLY A 6 10.59 -35.05 -8.67
C GLY A 6 9.35 -35.32 -7.81
N ARG A 7 8.19 -35.39 -8.47
CA ARG A 7 6.94 -35.81 -7.84
C ARG A 7 7.08 -37.27 -7.37
N GLY A 8 6.83 -37.51 -6.09
CA GLY A 8 6.53 -38.84 -5.54
C GLY A 8 7.74 -39.59 -4.98
N GLY A 9 8.18 -39.22 -3.79
CA GLY A 9 9.11 -40.02 -2.99
C GLY A 9 9.03 -39.61 -1.52
N ARG A 10 8.72 -40.54 -0.62
CA ARG A 10 8.68 -40.31 0.83
C ARG A 10 10.12 -40.14 1.34
N CYS A 11 10.47 -38.92 1.75
CA CYS A 11 11.68 -38.64 2.52
C CYS A 11 11.29 -38.52 3.99
N GLY A 12 11.81 -39.41 4.83
CA GLY A 12 11.61 -39.42 6.27
C GLY A 12 12.36 -38.27 6.96
N TRP A 13 11.83 -37.90 8.13
CA TRP A 13 12.28 -36.86 9.06
C TRP A 13 11.84 -35.42 8.73
N GLY A 14 10.74 -35.01 9.37
CA GLY A 14 10.46 -33.60 9.68
C GLY A 14 9.90 -32.71 8.56
N CYS A 15 9.39 -33.28 7.47
CA CYS A 15 8.65 -32.50 6.48
C CYS A 15 7.23 -32.26 7.02
N TRP A 16 7.00 -31.09 7.61
CA TRP A 16 5.65 -30.59 7.85
C TRP A 16 5.00 -30.36 6.49
N VAL A 17 4.42 -31.41 5.91
CA VAL A 17 3.48 -31.29 4.80
C VAL A 17 2.24 -30.63 5.37
N TRP A 18 2.27 -29.30 5.46
CA TRP A 18 1.10 -28.50 5.75
C TRP A 18 0.08 -28.78 4.64
N ARG A 19 -1.13 -29.16 5.06
CA ARG A 19 -2.28 -29.34 4.17
C ARG A 19 -2.36 -28.14 3.22
N LYS A 20 -2.26 -28.36 1.91
CA LYS A 20 -2.52 -27.31 0.90
C LYS A 20 -3.92 -26.76 1.16
N ARG A 21 -4.02 -25.60 1.82
CA ARG A 21 -5.28 -24.88 1.95
C ARG A 21 -5.72 -24.44 0.56
N ARG A 22 -7.03 -24.32 0.36
CA ARG A 22 -7.54 -23.74 -0.87
C ARG A 22 -7.10 -22.26 -0.90
N PRO A 23 -6.46 -21.78 -1.99
CA PRO A 23 -6.01 -20.40 -2.03
C PRO A 23 -7.20 -19.45 -2.01
N TYR A 24 -7.03 -18.31 -1.33
CA TYR A 24 -7.96 -17.21 -1.39
C TYR A 24 -7.65 -16.32 -2.61
N PRO A 25 -8.63 -15.59 -3.16
CA PRO A 25 -8.40 -14.60 -4.21
C PRO A 25 -7.36 -13.50 -3.87
N SER A 26 -7.15 -13.25 -2.58
CA SER A 26 -6.14 -12.32 -2.08
C SER A 26 -4.72 -12.88 -2.09
N ASP A 27 -4.56 -14.21 -2.15
CA ASP A 27 -3.25 -14.85 -2.08
C ASP A 27 -2.37 -14.46 -3.27
N LEU A 28 -1.07 -14.40 -3.03
CA LEU A 28 -0.08 -14.10 -4.05
C LEU A 28 0.02 -15.27 -5.03
N SER A 29 0.09 -14.94 -6.32
CA SER A 29 0.57 -15.87 -7.33
C SER A 29 2.07 -16.11 -7.14
N ASP A 30 2.62 -17.14 -7.78
CA ASP A 30 4.07 -17.37 -7.73
C ASP A 30 4.85 -16.19 -8.33
N ALA A 31 4.36 -15.62 -9.43
CA ALA A 31 4.97 -14.44 -10.05
C ALA A 31 4.92 -13.20 -9.15
N ARG A 32 3.81 -12.96 -8.42
CA ARG A 32 3.76 -11.85 -7.45
C ARG A 32 4.64 -12.12 -6.24
N TRP A 33 4.76 -13.38 -5.82
CA TRP A 33 5.65 -13.77 -4.73
C TRP A 33 7.11 -13.53 -5.09
N GLU A 34 7.55 -13.83 -6.31
CA GLU A 34 8.93 -13.59 -6.78
C GLU A 34 9.35 -12.10 -6.68
N LEU A 35 8.40 -11.17 -6.77
CA LEU A 35 8.66 -9.74 -6.59
C LEU A 35 8.79 -9.32 -5.11
N ILE A 36 8.16 -10.04 -4.19
CA ILE A 36 8.05 -9.69 -2.76
C ILE A 36 9.03 -10.47 -1.89
N GLU A 37 9.27 -11.74 -2.23
CA GLU A 37 10.09 -12.67 -1.48
C GLU A 37 11.49 -12.12 -1.14
N PRO A 38 12.24 -11.50 -2.08
CA PRO A 38 13.61 -11.10 -1.79
C PRO A 38 13.73 -10.15 -0.59
N VAL A 39 12.79 -9.21 -0.45
CA VAL A 39 12.77 -8.25 0.66
C VAL A 39 12.45 -8.95 1.99
N LEU A 40 11.42 -9.79 2.00
CA LEU A 40 11.01 -10.49 3.22
C LEU A 40 12.04 -11.54 3.65
N ALA A 41 12.69 -12.21 2.69
CA ALA A 41 13.76 -13.16 2.92
C ALA A 41 15.01 -12.46 3.48
N ALA A 42 15.42 -11.34 2.90
CA ALA A 42 16.53 -10.51 3.42
C ALA A 42 16.24 -10.04 4.86
N TRP A 43 15.04 -9.52 5.10
CA TRP A 43 14.59 -9.10 6.43
C TRP A 43 14.68 -10.23 7.47
N ARG A 44 14.31 -11.46 7.09
CA ARG A 44 14.40 -12.64 7.96
C ARG A 44 15.85 -13.09 8.16
N PHE A 45 16.67 -13.03 7.12
CA PHE A 45 18.08 -13.41 7.16
C PHE A 45 18.87 -12.52 8.13
N GLU A 46 18.73 -11.20 8.03
CA GLU A 46 19.43 -10.24 8.91
C GLU A 46 19.13 -10.50 10.40
N ARG A 47 17.89 -10.86 10.72
CA ARG A 47 17.49 -11.17 12.10
C ARG A 47 18.04 -12.46 12.63
N ARG A 48 18.19 -13.48 11.77
CA ARG A 48 18.85 -14.72 12.15
C ARG A 48 20.34 -14.51 12.37
N GLY A 49 20.99 -13.70 11.53
CA GLY A 49 22.40 -13.34 11.71
C GLY A 49 22.67 -12.60 13.03
N ARG A 50 21.69 -11.81 13.52
CA ARG A 50 21.77 -11.11 14.81
C ARG A 50 21.36 -11.97 16.01
N ALA A 51 20.69 -13.10 15.79
CA ALA A 51 20.30 -14.00 16.87
C ALA A 51 21.48 -14.90 17.25
N LEU A 52 21.86 -14.94 18.53
CA LEU A 52 22.95 -15.74 19.09
C LEU A 52 22.69 -17.28 19.05
N GLY A 53 21.90 -17.77 18.10
CA GLY A 53 21.49 -19.18 18.01
C GLY A 53 20.46 -19.63 19.05
N PHE A 54 20.09 -18.76 20.01
CA PHE A 54 19.07 -19.05 21.01
C PHE A 54 17.67 -18.64 20.51
N GLY A 55 16.85 -19.62 20.10
CA GLY A 55 15.45 -19.39 19.76
C GLY A 55 14.79 -20.51 18.96
N ARG A 56 13.46 -20.62 19.05
CA ARG A 56 12.68 -21.54 18.21
C ARG A 56 12.81 -21.09 16.74
N PRO A 57 13.18 -21.98 15.80
CA PRO A 57 13.22 -21.62 14.39
C PRO A 57 11.85 -21.10 13.92
N PRO A 58 11.81 -20.08 13.04
CA PRO A 58 10.56 -19.57 12.48
C PRO A 58 9.74 -20.72 11.87
N GLY A 59 8.58 -21.00 12.48
CA GLY A 59 7.74 -22.13 12.08
C GLY A 59 6.83 -21.86 10.88
N HIS A 60 6.75 -20.61 10.41
CA HIS A 60 5.83 -20.19 9.35
C HIS A 60 6.57 -19.68 8.10
N ASP A 61 6.04 -20.04 6.94
CA ASP A 61 6.44 -19.47 5.66
C ASP A 61 6.14 -17.95 5.65
N LEU A 62 7.03 -17.14 5.07
CA LEU A 62 6.79 -15.71 4.90
C LEU A 62 5.63 -15.44 3.95
N ARG A 63 5.44 -16.30 2.94
CA ARG A 63 4.32 -16.21 2.01
C ARG A 63 3.00 -16.37 2.72
N ASP A 64 2.86 -17.37 3.59
CA ASP A 64 1.63 -17.57 4.38
C ASP A 64 1.30 -16.37 5.27
N ILE A 65 2.34 -15.73 5.84
CA ILE A 65 2.16 -14.51 6.63
C ILE A 65 1.72 -13.35 5.74
N MET A 66 2.35 -13.16 4.58
CA MET A 66 1.99 -12.08 3.64
C MET A 66 0.59 -12.28 3.05
N ASP A 67 0.23 -13.50 2.65
CA ASP A 67 -1.11 -13.87 2.18
C ASP A 67 -2.16 -13.59 3.25
N ALA A 68 -1.90 -13.91 4.52
CA ALA A 68 -2.80 -13.61 5.63
C ALA A 68 -2.98 -12.09 5.84
N ILE A 69 -1.90 -11.31 5.72
CA ILE A 69 -1.95 -9.84 5.83
C ILE A 69 -2.76 -9.25 4.65
N LEU A 70 -2.51 -9.72 3.43
CA LEU A 70 -3.27 -9.33 2.24
C LEU A 70 -4.74 -9.70 2.34
N TYR A 71 -5.06 -10.85 2.95
CA TYR A 71 -6.43 -11.25 3.23
C TYR A 71 -7.12 -10.26 4.17
N VAL A 72 -6.45 -9.83 5.25
CA VAL A 72 -6.97 -8.82 6.18
C VAL A 72 -7.18 -7.48 5.47
N ASP A 73 -6.20 -7.03 4.70
CA ASP A 73 -6.26 -5.75 4.00
C ASP A 73 -7.37 -5.74 2.92
N ARG A 74 -7.46 -6.81 2.12
CA ARG A 74 -8.49 -6.96 1.08
C ARG A 74 -9.90 -7.06 1.67
N THR A 75 -10.10 -7.91 2.67
CA THR A 75 -11.45 -8.24 3.17
C THR A 75 -11.94 -7.30 4.28
N GLY A 76 -11.02 -6.63 4.97
CA GLY A 76 -11.32 -5.79 6.13
C GLY A 76 -11.62 -6.58 7.39
N VAL A 77 -11.44 -7.91 7.39
CA VAL A 77 -11.76 -8.77 8.54
C VAL A 77 -10.97 -8.32 9.77
N GLN A 78 -11.58 -8.47 10.96
CA GLN A 78 -10.86 -8.24 12.21
C GLN A 78 -9.77 -9.30 12.37
N TRP A 79 -8.62 -8.93 12.96
CA TRP A 79 -7.50 -9.85 13.17
C TRP A 79 -7.92 -11.16 13.85
N ARG A 80 -8.75 -11.11 14.90
CA ARG A 80 -9.24 -12.30 15.63
C ARG A 80 -10.13 -13.23 14.79
N TYR A 81 -10.68 -12.74 13.68
CA TYR A 81 -11.53 -13.47 12.74
C TYR A 81 -10.76 -13.95 11.52
N LEU A 82 -9.42 -13.86 11.53
CA LEU A 82 -8.60 -14.47 10.50
C LEU A 82 -8.94 -15.97 10.39
N PRO A 83 -9.18 -16.50 9.18
CA PRO A 83 -9.50 -17.91 8.97
C PRO A 83 -8.48 -18.86 9.61
N HIS A 84 -8.98 -20.01 10.10
CA HIS A 84 -8.16 -20.99 10.83
C HIS A 84 -7.15 -21.76 9.97
N ASP A 85 -7.23 -21.63 8.64
CA ASP A 85 -6.26 -22.21 7.72
C ASP A 85 -5.04 -21.30 7.48
N PHE A 86 -5.06 -20.05 7.94
CA PHE A 86 -3.88 -19.21 8.07
C PHE A 86 -3.14 -19.44 9.40
N PRO A 87 -1.87 -19.02 9.51
CA PRO A 87 -1.20 -18.93 10.81
C PRO A 87 -2.04 -18.15 11.82
N HIS A 88 -1.95 -18.53 13.09
CA HIS A 88 -2.76 -17.92 14.15
C HIS A 88 -2.62 -16.40 14.14
N TRP A 89 -3.74 -15.67 14.29
CA TRP A 89 -3.80 -14.22 14.08
C TRP A 89 -2.76 -13.42 14.85
N ASN A 90 -2.42 -13.84 16.09
CA ASN A 90 -1.44 -13.14 16.91
C ASN A 90 -0.04 -13.21 16.29
N THR A 91 0.29 -14.34 15.66
CA THR A 91 1.54 -14.50 14.92
C THR A 91 1.55 -13.60 13.70
N VAL A 92 0.47 -13.61 12.90
CA VAL A 92 0.36 -12.76 11.69
C VAL A 92 0.46 -11.29 12.06
N TYR A 93 -0.29 -10.85 13.07
CA TYR A 93 -0.23 -9.47 13.57
C TYR A 93 1.16 -9.10 14.10
N GLY A 94 1.84 -10.03 14.79
CA GLY A 94 3.21 -9.81 15.27
C GLY A 94 4.22 -9.56 14.14
N TYR A 95 4.07 -10.24 12.99
CA TYR A 95 4.87 -9.95 11.80
C TYR A 95 4.46 -8.62 11.16
N PHE A 96 3.16 -8.39 10.96
CA PHE A 96 2.65 -7.12 10.43
C PHE A 96 3.16 -5.92 11.22
N SER A 97 3.09 -5.97 12.55
CA SER A 97 3.57 -4.91 13.44
C SER A 97 5.05 -4.64 13.22
N LYS A 98 5.89 -5.69 13.23
CA LYS A 98 7.34 -5.55 13.04
C LYS A 98 7.69 -5.00 11.65
N TRP A 99 7.04 -5.51 10.60
CA TRP A 99 7.25 -5.04 9.23
C TRP A 99 6.83 -3.59 9.04
N ALA A 100 5.74 -3.17 9.70
CA ALA A 100 5.33 -1.78 9.69
C ALA A 100 6.28 -0.87 10.49
N ASP A 101 6.70 -1.28 11.69
CA ASP A 101 7.62 -0.51 12.55
C ASP A 101 9.00 -0.30 11.90
N GLU A 102 9.41 -1.23 11.05
CA GLU A 102 10.72 -1.22 10.40
C GLU A 102 10.66 -0.78 8.94
N GLY A 103 9.51 -0.28 8.47
CA GLY A 103 9.38 0.28 7.12
C GLY A 103 9.43 -0.74 5.98
N VAL A 104 9.27 -2.04 6.23
CA VAL A 104 9.33 -3.11 5.22
C VAL A 104 8.27 -2.90 4.12
N PHE A 105 7.07 -2.46 4.48
CA PHE A 105 6.02 -2.19 3.49
C PHE A 105 6.33 -0.96 2.63
N ALA A 106 6.96 0.06 3.20
CA ALA A 106 7.41 1.23 2.44
C ALA A 106 8.56 0.85 1.48
N GLN A 107 9.50 0.02 1.93
CA GLN A 107 10.58 -0.53 1.11
C GLN A 107 10.05 -1.35 -0.07
N LEU A 108 9.12 -2.28 0.18
CA LEU A 108 8.42 -3.04 -0.87
C LEU A 108 7.75 -2.11 -1.89
N GLY A 109 7.01 -1.11 -1.38
CA GLY A 109 6.36 -0.11 -2.22
C GLY A 109 7.35 0.65 -3.11
N GLY A 110 8.50 1.04 -2.57
CA GLY A 110 9.54 1.75 -3.31
C GLY A 110 10.14 0.94 -4.46
N LEU A 111 10.51 -0.31 -4.19
CA LEU A 111 11.09 -1.21 -5.20
C LEU A 111 10.10 -1.53 -6.31
N LEU A 112 8.86 -1.91 -5.94
CA LEU A 112 7.82 -2.20 -6.93
C LEU A 112 7.44 -0.98 -7.76
N ARG A 113 7.47 0.22 -7.15
CA ARG A 113 7.24 1.48 -7.87
C ARG A 113 8.29 1.71 -8.93
N GLN A 114 9.57 1.55 -8.62
CA GLN A 114 10.66 1.72 -9.59
C GLN A 114 10.48 0.77 -10.78
N LEU A 115 10.30 -0.53 -10.52
CA LEU A 115 10.08 -1.55 -11.56
C LEU A 115 8.84 -1.23 -12.42
N LEU A 116 7.74 -0.83 -11.78
CA LEU A 116 6.50 -0.53 -12.51
C LEU A 116 6.64 0.72 -13.36
N ARG A 117 7.35 1.75 -12.89
CA ARG A 117 7.62 2.95 -13.67
C ARG A 117 8.44 2.65 -14.92
N GLU A 118 9.50 1.86 -14.78
CA GLU A 118 10.33 1.43 -15.92
C GLU A 118 9.50 0.62 -16.93
N SER A 119 8.64 -0.30 -16.46
CA SER A 119 7.75 -1.08 -17.34
C SER A 119 6.73 -0.21 -18.10
N GLU A 120 6.41 0.98 -17.58
CA GLU A 120 5.53 1.98 -18.19
C GLU A 120 6.30 3.02 -19.02
N GLY A 121 7.59 2.78 -19.29
CA GLY A 121 8.44 3.66 -20.10
C GLY A 121 8.78 4.99 -19.41
N ARG A 122 8.82 5.01 -18.08
CA ARG A 122 9.18 6.17 -17.25
C ARG A 122 10.50 5.92 -16.52
N ASP A 123 11.18 6.98 -16.13
CA ASP A 123 12.32 6.88 -15.20
C ASP A 123 11.88 6.27 -13.86
N ALA A 124 12.74 5.41 -13.28
CA ALA A 124 12.48 4.73 -12.01
C ALA A 124 12.10 5.71 -10.88
N GLU A 125 12.80 6.84 -10.79
CA GLU A 125 12.48 7.93 -9.86
C GLU A 125 11.69 9.05 -10.57
N PRO A 126 10.58 9.54 -9.98
CA PRO A 126 9.79 10.61 -10.57
C PRO A 126 10.41 11.99 -10.37
N SER A 127 10.18 12.88 -11.34
CA SER A 127 10.54 14.31 -11.24
C SER A 127 9.39 15.21 -10.77
N ALA A 128 8.19 14.66 -10.66
CA ALA A 128 7.00 15.40 -10.24
C ALA A 128 5.97 14.52 -9.52
N CYS A 129 5.22 15.12 -8.60
CA CYS A 129 4.21 14.43 -7.80
C CYS A 129 2.97 15.29 -7.54
N VAL A 130 1.95 14.65 -6.96
CA VAL A 130 0.66 15.24 -6.62
C VAL A 130 0.35 14.92 -5.16
N ILE A 131 -0.08 15.93 -4.40
CA ILE A 131 -0.51 15.80 -3.00
C ILE A 131 -2.01 16.03 -2.91
N ASP A 132 -2.69 15.15 -2.18
CA ASP A 132 -4.10 15.32 -1.83
C ASP A 132 -4.40 14.67 -0.47
N ALA A 133 -5.54 15.05 0.11
CA ALA A 133 -5.97 14.61 1.42
C ALA A 133 -7.42 14.08 1.38
N GLN A 134 -7.60 12.87 1.93
CA GLN A 134 -8.93 12.28 2.08
C GLN A 134 -9.25 12.00 3.55
N SER A 135 -10.44 12.43 3.97
CA SER A 135 -10.95 12.18 5.31
C SER A 135 -11.76 10.88 5.31
N VAL A 136 -11.43 9.96 6.21
CA VAL A 136 -12.11 8.66 6.38
C VAL A 136 -12.71 8.56 7.77
N LYS A 137 -13.88 7.92 7.86
CA LYS A 137 -14.50 7.63 9.16
C LYS A 137 -13.65 6.60 9.90
N THR A 138 -13.55 6.75 11.21
CA THR A 138 -12.99 5.75 12.11
C THR A 138 -14.06 4.76 12.56
N SER A 139 -13.60 3.61 13.05
CA SER A 139 -14.38 2.68 13.87
C SER A 139 -14.56 3.23 15.29
N THR A 140 -15.59 2.76 16.00
CA THR A 140 -15.81 3.05 17.42
C THR A 140 -14.68 2.57 18.33
N SER A 141 -13.87 1.60 17.86
CA SER A 141 -12.71 1.07 18.57
C SER A 141 -11.47 1.97 18.53
N VAL A 142 -11.45 3.01 17.69
CA VAL A 142 -10.29 3.90 17.58
C VAL A 142 -10.28 4.87 18.77
N PRO A 143 -9.14 5.04 19.48
CA PRO A 143 -9.04 5.97 20.60
C PRO A 143 -9.38 7.40 20.19
N ALA A 144 -10.06 8.15 21.06
CA ALA A 144 -10.40 9.56 20.83
C ALA A 144 -9.15 10.43 20.55
N THR A 145 -8.03 10.12 21.20
CA THR A 145 -6.73 10.80 21.00
C THR A 145 -6.15 10.60 19.60
N GLY A 146 -6.57 9.55 18.90
CA GLY A 146 -6.10 9.23 17.55
C GLY A 146 -7.04 9.71 16.45
N GLN A 147 -8.11 10.44 16.75
CA GLN A 147 -9.10 10.88 15.75
C GLN A 147 -9.53 12.33 15.99
N GLY A 148 -10.23 12.91 15.01
CA GLY A 148 -10.73 14.28 15.08
C GLY A 148 -11.96 14.48 14.20
N ILE A 149 -12.41 15.72 14.09
CA ILE A 149 -13.57 16.09 13.26
C ILE A 149 -13.10 16.95 12.10
N ASP A 150 -13.34 16.49 10.89
CA ASP A 150 -13.33 17.33 9.70
C ASP A 150 -14.68 18.05 9.63
N ALA A 151 -14.71 19.32 10.05
CA ALA A 151 -15.94 20.10 10.11
C ALA A 151 -16.54 20.36 8.71
N ALA A 152 -15.70 20.53 7.69
CA ALA A 152 -16.15 20.78 6.33
C ALA A 152 -16.87 19.56 5.74
N LYS A 153 -16.31 18.36 5.97
CA LYS A 153 -16.88 17.10 5.48
C LYS A 153 -17.85 16.44 6.47
N LYS A 154 -17.98 16.97 7.69
CA LYS A 154 -18.74 16.39 8.80
C LYS A 154 -18.36 14.92 9.07
N ILE A 155 -17.05 14.65 9.03
CA ILE A 155 -16.48 13.31 9.25
C ILE A 155 -15.76 13.28 10.59
N VAL A 156 -16.18 12.36 11.46
CA VAL A 156 -15.40 11.96 12.63
C VAL A 156 -14.45 10.85 12.20
N GLY A 157 -13.15 11.11 12.26
CA GLY A 157 -12.14 10.11 11.97
C GLY A 157 -10.75 10.67 11.72
N ARG A 158 -10.13 10.24 10.63
CA ARG A 158 -8.75 10.58 10.28
C ARG A 158 -8.65 11.14 8.87
N LYS A 159 -7.58 11.88 8.60
CA LYS A 159 -7.18 12.30 7.26
C LYS A 159 -5.98 11.47 6.84
N ARG A 160 -6.02 10.99 5.60
CA ARG A 160 -4.90 10.36 4.92
C ARG A 160 -4.41 11.30 3.83
N ASN A 161 -3.28 11.92 4.07
CA ASN A 161 -2.59 12.74 3.08
C ASN A 161 -1.64 11.81 2.34
N ILE A 162 -1.74 11.76 1.01
CA ILE A 162 -0.85 10.92 0.19
C ILE A 162 -0.13 11.79 -0.83
N VAL A 163 1.10 11.41 -1.10
CA VAL A 163 1.88 11.91 -2.23
C VAL A 163 2.00 10.79 -3.25
N THR A 164 1.63 11.08 -4.49
CA THR A 164 1.73 10.11 -5.59
C THR A 164 2.53 10.69 -6.74
N ASP A 165 3.19 9.84 -7.51
CA ASP A 165 3.77 10.27 -8.78
C ASP A 165 2.68 10.59 -9.83
N THR A 166 3.10 11.00 -11.02
CA THR A 166 2.17 11.36 -12.11
C THR A 166 1.34 10.21 -12.68
N ILE A 167 1.64 8.96 -12.32
CA ILE A 167 0.86 7.77 -12.71
C ILE A 167 0.10 7.17 -11.51
N GLY A 168 0.10 7.84 -10.35
CA GLY A 168 -0.68 7.47 -9.16
C GLY A 168 0.01 6.47 -8.23
N LEU A 169 1.32 6.22 -8.37
CA LEU A 169 2.05 5.34 -7.46
C LEU A 169 2.48 6.10 -6.21
N LEU A 170 2.30 5.47 -5.05
CA LEU A 170 2.52 6.08 -3.75
C LEU A 170 4.01 6.40 -3.53
N LEU A 171 4.30 7.63 -3.14
CA LEU A 171 5.62 8.10 -2.71
C LEU A 171 5.69 8.19 -1.20
N ALA A 172 4.72 8.88 -0.59
CA ALA A 172 4.62 9.04 0.85
C ALA A 172 3.15 9.06 1.28
N VAL A 173 2.91 8.69 2.53
CA VAL A 173 1.60 8.74 3.17
C VAL A 173 1.76 9.21 4.61
N LEU A 174 0.84 10.06 5.05
CA LEU A 174 0.74 10.48 6.44
C LEU A 174 -0.72 10.44 6.86
N VAL A 175 -0.99 9.72 7.96
CA VAL A 175 -2.32 9.65 8.56
C VAL A 175 -2.36 10.49 9.83
N THR A 176 -3.33 11.39 9.91
CA THR A 176 -3.51 12.31 11.04
C THR A 176 -4.95 12.28 11.54
N ALA A 177 -5.19 12.80 12.74
CA ALA A 177 -6.56 13.07 13.19
C ALA A 177 -7.26 14.04 12.22
N ALA A 178 -8.55 13.86 11.96
CA ALA A 178 -9.23 14.65 10.92
C ALA A 178 -9.35 16.16 11.23
N SER A 179 -9.09 16.57 12.47
CA SER A 179 -8.99 17.97 12.90
C SER A 179 -7.68 18.64 12.51
N VAL A 180 -6.65 17.88 12.12
CA VAL A 180 -5.37 18.43 11.66
C VAL A 180 -5.57 19.11 10.31
N GLN A 181 -4.96 20.30 10.16
CA GLN A 181 -4.98 21.05 8.91
C GLN A 181 -4.06 20.40 7.90
N ASP A 182 -4.52 20.32 6.64
CA ASP A 182 -3.79 19.64 5.57
C ASP A 182 -2.40 20.25 5.38
N SER A 183 -2.27 21.58 5.48
CA SER A 183 -0.98 22.26 5.36
C SER A 183 0.08 21.81 6.38
N VAL A 184 -0.31 21.35 7.58
CA VAL A 184 0.62 20.80 8.57
C VAL A 184 1.09 19.40 8.17
N ALA A 185 0.16 18.56 7.69
CA ALA A 185 0.48 17.22 7.23
C ALA A 185 1.32 17.28 5.94
N ASP A 186 0.99 18.18 5.03
CA ASP A 186 1.63 18.31 3.73
C ASP A 186 3.02 18.93 3.81
N ALA A 187 3.28 19.81 4.79
CA ALA A 187 4.64 20.29 5.06
C ALA A 187 5.58 19.12 5.42
N ARG A 188 5.11 18.22 6.30
CA ARG A 188 5.86 17.01 6.67
C ARG A 188 6.05 16.04 5.49
N LEU A 189 5.03 15.90 4.66
CA LEU A 189 5.11 15.08 3.45
C LEU A 189 6.09 15.67 2.44
N LEU A 190 6.16 16.99 2.29
CA LEU A 190 7.14 17.66 1.44
C LEU A 190 8.56 17.43 1.94
N ASP A 191 8.79 17.53 3.25
CA ASP A 191 10.11 17.24 3.85
C ASP A 191 10.55 15.80 3.55
N GLN A 192 9.63 14.85 3.77
CA GLN A 192 9.88 13.44 3.47
C GLN A 192 10.18 13.21 1.98
N VAL A 193 9.37 13.79 1.10
CA VAL A 193 9.53 13.66 -0.35
C VAL A 193 10.84 14.28 -0.83
N ALA A 194 11.24 15.43 -0.29
CA ALA A 194 12.52 16.05 -0.65
C ALA A 194 13.72 15.18 -0.23
N ALA A 195 13.62 14.50 0.92
CA ALA A 195 14.66 13.61 1.42
C ALA A 195 14.72 12.26 0.67
N GLU A 196 13.57 11.63 0.43
CA GLU A 196 13.48 10.29 -0.14
C GLU A 196 13.46 10.28 -1.68
N HIS A 197 13.01 11.38 -2.30
CA HIS A 197 12.87 11.54 -3.75
C HIS A 197 13.52 12.85 -4.23
N PRO A 198 14.87 12.96 -4.15
CA PRO A 198 15.59 14.19 -4.47
C PRO A 198 15.52 14.59 -5.94
N GLY A 199 14.90 13.80 -6.81
CA GLY A 199 14.59 14.15 -8.21
C GLY A 199 13.32 15.00 -8.38
N ILE A 200 12.46 15.09 -7.37
CA ILE A 200 11.20 15.83 -7.47
C ILE A 200 11.46 17.34 -7.49
N ARG A 201 10.98 18.00 -8.53
CA ARG A 201 11.07 19.46 -8.71
C ARG A 201 9.71 20.14 -8.85
N LYS A 202 8.64 19.36 -8.99
CA LYS A 202 7.29 19.87 -9.24
C LYS A 202 6.25 19.13 -8.41
N VAL A 203 5.41 19.88 -7.70
CA VAL A 203 4.26 19.36 -6.95
C VAL A 203 2.98 20.05 -7.44
N TRP A 204 1.91 19.28 -7.65
CA TRP A 204 0.56 19.82 -7.85
C TRP A 204 -0.32 19.59 -6.62
N VAL A 205 -1.08 20.62 -6.23
CA VAL A 205 -2.02 20.59 -5.10
C VAL A 205 -3.38 21.21 -5.48
N ASP A 206 -4.42 21.00 -4.67
CA ASP A 206 -5.75 21.61 -4.87
C ASP A 206 -5.79 23.10 -4.47
N GLY A 207 -6.84 23.82 -4.88
CA GLY A 207 -7.07 25.22 -4.58
C GLY A 207 -7.26 25.55 -3.10
N GLY A 208 -7.45 24.55 -2.23
CA GLY A 208 -7.55 24.72 -0.79
C GLY A 208 -6.21 25.01 -0.09
N TYR A 209 -5.10 24.92 -0.81
CA TYR A 209 -3.76 25.08 -0.28
C TYR A 209 -3.35 26.55 -0.10
N ARG A 210 -2.54 26.81 0.92
CA ARG A 210 -2.16 28.17 1.34
C ARG A 210 -0.75 28.53 0.89
N GLN A 211 -0.51 29.84 0.75
CA GLN A 211 0.76 30.41 0.27
C GLN A 211 2.00 29.94 1.04
N HIS A 212 1.91 29.82 2.38
CA HIS A 212 3.05 29.38 3.20
C HIS A 212 3.57 27.98 2.82
N LEU A 213 2.72 27.10 2.27
CA LEU A 213 3.16 25.78 1.83
C LEU A 213 3.94 25.86 0.51
N VAL A 214 3.58 26.81 -0.36
CA VAL A 214 4.33 27.11 -1.59
C VAL A 214 5.72 27.64 -1.24
N GLU A 215 5.81 28.52 -0.25
CA GLU A 215 7.07 29.02 0.29
C GLU A 215 7.92 27.90 0.89
N HIS A 216 7.32 27.03 1.71
CA HIS A 216 8.00 25.86 2.28
C HIS A 216 8.58 24.94 1.19
N ALA A 217 7.76 24.58 0.19
CA ALA A 217 8.20 23.78 -0.94
C ALA A 217 9.37 24.43 -1.71
N ALA A 218 9.36 25.76 -1.86
CA ALA A 218 10.44 26.49 -2.50
C ALA A 218 11.77 26.38 -1.72
N THR A 219 11.72 26.34 -0.38
CA THR A 219 12.94 26.11 0.43
C THR A 219 13.57 24.72 0.21
N LEU A 220 12.75 23.75 -0.21
CA LEU A 220 13.17 22.40 -0.57
C LEU A 220 13.57 22.28 -2.06
N GLY A 221 13.56 23.37 -2.83
CA GLY A 221 13.83 23.37 -4.27
C GLY A 221 12.70 22.77 -5.12
N ILE A 222 11.47 22.76 -4.58
CA ILE A 222 10.29 22.19 -5.23
C ILE A 222 9.34 23.32 -5.66
N ASN A 223 9.02 23.37 -6.95
CA ASN A 223 7.99 24.26 -7.48
C ASN A 223 6.60 23.67 -7.18
N MET A 224 5.88 24.27 -6.24
CA MET A 224 4.49 23.91 -5.94
C MET A 224 3.52 24.75 -6.79
N GLU A 225 2.61 24.07 -7.49
CA GLU A 225 1.56 24.68 -8.30
C GLU A 225 0.18 24.35 -7.73
N ILE A 226 -0.53 25.41 -7.33
CA ILE A 226 -1.92 25.33 -6.88
C ILE A 226 -2.81 25.25 -8.12
N THR A 227 -3.39 24.09 -8.35
CA THR A 227 -4.29 23.87 -9.50
C THR A 227 -5.69 24.38 -9.16
N GLN A 228 -6.12 25.44 -9.84
CA GLN A 228 -7.48 25.98 -9.71
C GLN A 228 -8.33 25.63 -10.93
N ARG A 229 -9.65 25.48 -10.72
CA ARG A 229 -10.60 25.42 -11.83
C ARG A 229 -10.59 26.76 -12.56
N LYS A 230 -10.59 26.73 -13.89
CA LYS A 230 -10.80 27.96 -14.68
C LYS A 230 -12.17 28.55 -14.31
N PRO A 231 -12.24 29.83 -13.91
CA PRO A 231 -13.51 30.50 -13.63
C PRO A 231 -14.45 30.42 -14.85
N GLY A 232 -15.73 30.10 -14.62
CA GLY A 232 -16.75 30.03 -15.69
C GLY A 232 -17.01 28.65 -16.31
N THR A 233 -16.25 27.62 -15.94
CA THR A 233 -16.49 26.25 -16.45
C THR A 233 -17.64 25.57 -15.67
N ARG A 234 -18.77 25.28 -16.32
CA ARG A 234 -19.88 24.50 -15.74
C ARG A 234 -19.66 23.01 -16.02
N GLY A 235 -19.86 22.16 -15.00
CA GLY A 235 -19.72 20.70 -15.09
C GLY A 235 -18.37 20.16 -14.61
N PHE A 236 -18.18 18.85 -14.69
CA PHE A 236 -16.93 18.19 -14.32
C PHE A 236 -15.86 18.48 -15.38
N THR A 237 -14.85 19.27 -15.01
CA THR A 237 -13.65 19.48 -15.84
C THR A 237 -12.48 18.81 -15.15
N PRO A 238 -11.86 17.77 -15.74
CA PRO A 238 -10.68 17.14 -15.19
C PRO A 238 -9.57 18.19 -15.04
N ILE A 239 -9.06 18.37 -13.83
CA ILE A 239 -7.88 19.20 -13.61
C ILE A 239 -6.67 18.35 -14.02
N PRO A 240 -5.84 18.81 -14.98
CA PRO A 240 -4.71 18.03 -15.47
C PRO A 240 -3.85 17.55 -14.31
N LYS A 241 -3.47 16.26 -14.35
CA LYS A 241 -2.58 15.58 -13.40
C LYS A 241 -3.14 15.32 -11.99
N ARG A 242 -4.17 16.02 -11.51
CA ARG A 242 -4.83 15.69 -10.22
C ARG A 242 -5.57 14.36 -10.21
N TRP A 243 -6.09 13.95 -11.36
CA TRP A 243 -6.81 12.68 -11.49
C TRP A 243 -5.96 11.46 -11.06
N ALA A 244 -4.63 11.57 -11.06
CA ALA A 244 -3.74 10.49 -10.63
C ALA A 244 -3.93 10.14 -9.14
N VAL A 245 -3.90 11.13 -8.24
CA VAL A 245 -4.05 10.91 -6.80
C VAL A 245 -5.48 10.55 -6.41
N GLU A 246 -6.47 11.17 -7.06
CA GLU A 246 -7.89 10.82 -6.88
C GLU A 246 -8.16 9.36 -7.29
N ARG A 247 -7.55 8.93 -8.40
CA ARG A 247 -7.60 7.52 -8.84
C ARG A 247 -6.91 6.60 -7.84
N THR A 248 -5.80 7.01 -7.23
CA THR A 248 -5.14 6.23 -6.18
C THR A 248 -6.06 5.99 -4.99
N TYR A 249 -6.80 7.02 -4.53
CA TYR A 249 -7.85 6.79 -3.52
C TYR A 249 -8.92 5.81 -3.99
N GLY A 250 -9.32 5.87 -5.26
CA GLY A 250 -10.20 4.90 -5.88
C GLY A 250 -9.64 3.47 -5.84
N TRP A 251 -8.34 3.28 -6.11
CA TRP A 251 -7.68 1.98 -6.00
C TRP A 251 -7.67 1.44 -4.58
N LEU A 252 -7.45 2.29 -3.57
CA LEU A 252 -7.53 1.90 -2.17
C LEU A 252 -8.92 1.36 -1.79
N MET A 253 -9.99 1.74 -2.50
CA MET A 253 -11.35 1.24 -2.23
C MET A 253 -11.59 -0.19 -2.73
N PHE A 254 -10.68 -0.78 -3.52
CA PHE A 254 -10.68 -2.23 -3.76
C PHE A 254 -10.19 -3.05 -2.56
N HIS A 255 -9.68 -2.37 -1.53
CA HIS A 255 -9.31 -2.96 -0.26
C HIS A 255 -10.33 -2.48 0.78
N ARG A 256 -11.01 -3.42 1.45
CA ARG A 256 -12.04 -3.06 2.43
C ARG A 256 -11.43 -2.49 3.71
N ARG A 257 -10.20 -2.87 4.06
CA ARG A 257 -9.54 -2.39 5.28
C ARG A 257 -9.31 -0.87 5.24
N PRO A 258 -8.83 -0.24 4.14
CA PRO A 258 -8.69 1.21 4.08
C PRO A 258 -9.99 2.00 3.84
N ALA A 259 -11.16 1.35 3.68
CA ALA A 259 -12.43 2.04 3.47
C ALA A 259 -12.97 2.73 4.74
N ARG A 260 -12.58 2.21 5.91
CA ARG A 260 -12.85 2.78 7.24
C ARG A 260 -11.63 2.53 8.11
N ASP A 261 -11.20 3.50 8.90
CA ASP A 261 -10.02 3.29 9.73
C ASP A 261 -10.39 2.52 11.02
N TYR A 262 -9.88 1.29 11.13
CA TYR A 262 -10.05 0.42 12.29
C TYR A 262 -8.83 0.42 13.21
N GLU A 263 -7.74 1.06 12.81
CA GLU A 263 -6.43 0.90 13.43
C GLU A 263 -6.24 1.84 14.62
N THR A 264 -5.78 1.28 15.74
CA THR A 264 -5.49 2.03 16.96
C THR A 264 -4.50 3.16 16.70
N LEU A 265 -3.40 2.87 15.97
CA LEU A 265 -2.34 3.84 15.69
C LEU A 265 -2.40 4.31 14.22
N PRO A 266 -2.20 5.61 13.94
CA PRO A 266 -2.13 6.13 12.57
C PRO A 266 -1.09 5.42 11.69
N ALA A 267 0.08 5.10 12.24
CA ALA A 267 1.13 4.35 11.54
C ALA A 267 0.69 2.96 11.05
N ARG A 268 -0.26 2.31 11.73
CA ARG A 268 -0.83 1.04 11.25
C ARG A 268 -1.79 1.25 10.08
N SER A 269 -2.48 2.39 10.04
CA SER A 269 -3.31 2.80 8.91
C SER A 269 -2.45 3.12 7.67
N GLU A 270 -1.32 3.79 7.88
CA GLU A 270 -0.29 4.02 6.84
C GLU A 270 0.24 2.69 6.27
N ALA A 271 0.54 1.72 7.15
CA ALA A 271 0.99 0.39 6.72
C ALA A 271 -0.04 -0.34 5.86
N MET A 272 -1.34 -0.26 6.20
CA MET A 272 -2.42 -0.84 5.37
C MET A 272 -2.48 -0.19 3.98
N ILE A 273 -2.25 1.13 3.89
CA ILE A 273 -2.19 1.84 2.61
C ILE A 273 -0.97 1.35 1.78
N HIS A 274 0.20 1.18 2.41
CA HIS A 274 1.37 0.61 1.72
C HIS A 274 1.12 -0.84 1.24
N ILE A 275 0.44 -1.67 2.03
CA ILE A 275 0.07 -3.05 1.65
C ILE A 275 -0.86 -3.03 0.43
N ALA A 276 -1.90 -2.21 0.45
CA ALA A 276 -2.84 -2.08 -0.67
C ALA A 276 -2.12 -1.65 -1.96
N MET A 277 -1.20 -0.68 -1.86
CA MET A 277 -0.40 -0.22 -2.99
C MET A 277 0.61 -1.27 -3.46
N THR A 278 1.18 -2.06 -2.54
CA THR A 278 2.07 -3.19 -2.86
C THR A 278 1.33 -4.24 -3.70
N ASP A 279 0.13 -4.65 -3.29
CA ASP A 279 -0.69 -5.61 -4.05
C ASP A 279 -1.09 -5.05 -5.42
N LEU A 280 -1.47 -3.78 -5.50
CA LEU A 280 -1.77 -3.12 -6.77
C LEU A 280 -0.58 -3.15 -7.74
N MET A 281 0.61 -2.77 -7.26
CA MET A 281 1.80 -2.70 -8.11
C MET A 281 2.27 -4.09 -8.53
N ALA A 282 2.28 -5.06 -7.61
CA ALA A 282 2.62 -6.45 -7.92
C ALA A 282 1.69 -7.03 -8.99
N ARG A 283 0.37 -6.79 -8.88
CA ARG A 283 -0.61 -7.21 -9.90
C ARG A 283 -0.35 -6.59 -11.26
N ARG A 284 -0.06 -5.29 -11.32
CA ARG A 284 0.24 -4.60 -12.59
C ARG A 284 1.50 -5.15 -13.24
N LEU A 285 2.55 -5.38 -12.46
CA LEU A 285 3.82 -5.96 -12.95
C LEU A 285 3.63 -7.39 -13.49
N THR A 286 2.71 -8.17 -12.93
CA THR A 286 2.43 -9.55 -13.37
C THR A 286 1.24 -9.66 -14.34
N SER A 287 0.68 -8.53 -14.80
CA SER A 287 -0.52 -8.48 -15.64
C SER A 287 -1.74 -9.21 -15.03
N GLU A 288 -1.81 -9.28 -13.70
CA GLU A 288 -2.96 -9.79 -12.96
C GLU A 288 -3.97 -8.68 -12.68
N ASN A 289 -5.26 -9.02 -12.70
CA ASN A 289 -6.31 -8.07 -12.34
C ASN A 289 -6.62 -8.12 -10.83
N THR A 290 -7.13 -7.01 -10.31
CA THR A 290 -7.78 -6.98 -9.00
C THR A 290 -9.11 -7.70 -9.08
N ILE A 291 -9.24 -8.83 -8.39
CA ILE A 291 -10.44 -9.65 -8.40
C ILE A 291 -11.60 -8.87 -7.80
N SER A 292 -12.65 -8.67 -8.60
CA SER A 292 -13.93 -8.10 -8.17
C SER A 292 -15.01 -9.18 -8.17
N TRP A 293 -16.18 -8.92 -7.55
CA TRP A 293 -17.31 -9.86 -7.64
C TRP A 293 -17.81 -10.05 -9.08
N ARG A 294 -17.52 -9.09 -9.97
CA ARG A 294 -17.75 -9.18 -11.41
C ARG A 294 -16.46 -9.57 -12.11
N ASP A 295 -15.83 -10.66 -11.70
CA ASP A 295 -14.75 -11.21 -12.52
C ASP A 295 -15.40 -11.75 -13.80
N PRO A 296 -15.03 -11.25 -14.99
CA PRO A 296 -15.45 -11.94 -16.20
C PRO A 296 -14.85 -13.33 -16.09
N THR A 297 -15.72 -14.35 -16.15
CA THR A 297 -15.30 -15.71 -16.47
C THR A 297 -14.25 -15.60 -17.57
N PRO A 298 -13.09 -16.29 -17.49
CA PRO A 298 -12.11 -16.24 -18.57
C PRO A 298 -12.89 -16.45 -19.85
N GLN A 299 -12.91 -15.46 -20.74
CA GLN A 299 -13.54 -15.65 -22.03
C GLN A 299 -12.79 -16.81 -22.64
N THR A 300 -13.38 -18.00 -22.59
CA THR A 300 -13.06 -19.07 -23.52
C THR A 300 -13.16 -18.36 -24.85
N LYS A 301 -12.01 -18.16 -25.51
CA LYS A 301 -11.94 -17.59 -26.85
C LYS A 301 -12.90 -18.42 -27.69
N ARG A 302 -14.13 -17.96 -27.84
CA ARG A 302 -15.07 -18.51 -28.81
C ARG A 302 -14.47 -18.03 -30.12
N GLN A 303 -13.64 -18.88 -30.72
CA GLN A 303 -13.29 -18.73 -32.12
C GLN A 303 -14.62 -18.63 -32.86
N ILE A 304 -14.89 -17.45 -33.40
CA ILE A 304 -15.91 -17.28 -34.42
C ILE A 304 -15.34 -18.04 -35.63
N PRO A 305 -15.99 -19.13 -36.09
CA PRO A 305 -15.61 -19.75 -37.35
C PRO A 305 -15.82 -18.71 -38.46
N GLY A 306 -14.87 -18.65 -39.39
CA GLY A 306 -14.99 -17.85 -40.61
C GLY A 306 -16.17 -18.27 -41.47
#